data_AF-A9P214-F1
#
_entry.id   AF-A9P214-F1
#
_cell.length_a   1.000
_cell.length_b   1.000
_cell.length_c   1.000
_cell.angle_alpha   90.00
_cell.angle_beta   90.00
_cell.angle_gamma   90.00
#
_symmetry.space_group_name_H-M   'P 1'
#
loop_
_entity.id
_entity.type
_entity.pdbx_description
1 polymer ?
#
loop_
_entity_poly.entity_id
_entity_poly.type
_entity_poly.pdbx_seq_one_letter_code
_entity_poly.pdbx_strand_id
1 'polypeptide(L)'
;MAMAMAMHRRTAMKLFIFLALISLINAAAQETSYKGRRYAVVFDAGSTGSRVHVYCFGDNMELIPINGVGIEFAKKVKPGLSAYADNPEEAANSLKELLQSAVEVVPEAARPVTPVRLGATAGLRQISEVKADKILAAVRKLFSHNTTFKFEEGWVSLLEGNQEGAFMWVR
;
A
#
# COMPACT_ATOMS: atom_id res chain seq x y z
N MET A 1 36.00 -9.21 -5.69
CA MET A 1 35.66 -7.82 -6.08
C MET A 1 34.19 -7.65 -6.50
N ALA A 2 33.63 -8.53 -7.35
CA ALA A 2 32.23 -8.44 -7.82
C ALA A 2 31.16 -8.56 -6.71
N MET A 3 31.41 -9.38 -5.68
CA MET A 3 30.46 -9.64 -4.59
C MET A 3 30.28 -8.42 -3.65
N ALA A 4 31.35 -7.67 -3.38
CA ALA A 4 31.30 -6.43 -2.59
C ALA A 4 30.59 -5.28 -3.34
N MET A 5 30.80 -5.17 -4.66
CA MET A 5 30.08 -4.22 -5.51
C MET A 5 28.58 -4.55 -5.62
N ALA A 6 28.21 -5.83 -5.67
CA ALA A 6 26.81 -6.26 -5.64
C ALA A 6 26.14 -5.96 -4.29
N MET A 7 26.88 -6.10 -3.18
CA MET A 7 26.38 -5.78 -1.84
C MET A 7 26.23 -4.26 -1.64
N HIS A 8 27.20 -3.46 -2.09
CA HIS A 8 27.15 -2.00 -2.03
C HIS A 8 26.02 -1.42 -2.92
N ARG A 9 25.79 -2.00 -4.11
CA ARG A 9 24.65 -1.67 -4.97
C ARG A 9 23.31 -2.07 -4.35
N ARG A 10 23.23 -3.19 -3.61
CA ARG A 10 22.01 -3.59 -2.87
C ARG A 10 21.70 -2.66 -1.71
N THR A 11 22.70 -2.14 -1.00
CA THR A 11 22.50 -1.19 0.11
C THR A 11 22.15 0.22 -0.39
N ALA A 12 22.80 0.70 -1.46
CA ALA A 12 22.48 1.99 -2.08
C ALA A 12 21.10 1.99 -2.76
N MET A 13 20.69 0.88 -3.37
CA MET A 13 19.36 0.72 -3.98
C MET A 13 18.26 0.65 -2.91
N LYS A 14 18.54 0.04 -1.73
CA LYS A 14 17.65 0.10 -0.55
C LYS A 14 17.46 1.53 -0.03
N LEU A 15 18.53 2.34 -0.02
CA LEU A 15 18.46 3.74 0.39
C LEU A 15 17.68 4.61 -0.61
N PHE A 16 17.84 4.38 -1.92
CA PHE A 16 17.09 5.08 -2.98
C PHE A 16 15.59 4.70 -3.01
N ILE A 17 15.25 3.44 -2.76
CA ILE A 17 13.87 2.95 -2.69
C ILE A 17 13.16 3.49 -1.44
N PHE A 18 13.85 3.52 -0.29
CA PHE A 18 13.38 4.16 0.94
C PHE A 18 13.15 5.68 0.76
N LEU A 19 14.02 6.36 0.01
CA LEU A 19 13.89 7.79 -0.33
C LEU A 19 12.77 8.08 -1.35
N ALA A 20 12.50 7.18 -2.30
CA ALA A 20 11.40 7.34 -3.27
C ALA A 20 10.02 7.22 -2.61
N LEU A 21 9.91 6.36 -1.59
CA LEU A 21 8.72 6.28 -0.76
C LEU A 21 8.67 7.41 0.27
N ILE A 22 9.80 7.87 0.83
CA ILE A 22 9.80 9.14 1.56
C ILE A 22 9.34 10.27 0.66
N SER A 23 9.63 10.29 -0.64
CA SER A 23 9.11 11.30 -1.57
C SER A 23 7.60 11.15 -1.82
N LEU A 24 7.10 9.93 -2.05
CA LEU A 24 5.68 9.63 -2.25
C LEU A 24 4.85 9.79 -0.96
N ILE A 25 5.42 9.45 0.19
CA ILE A 25 4.86 9.71 1.51
C ILE A 25 5.01 11.19 1.83
N ASN A 26 6.13 11.89 1.60
CA ASN A 26 6.26 13.33 1.84
C ASN A 26 5.24 14.15 1.03
N ALA A 27 4.97 13.75 -0.22
CA ALA A 27 3.90 14.35 -1.02
C ALA A 27 2.50 14.05 -0.47
N ALA A 28 2.28 12.89 0.16
CA ALA A 28 1.00 12.51 0.78
C ALA A 28 0.85 12.97 2.25
N ALA A 29 1.97 13.18 2.95
CA ALA A 29 2.15 13.41 4.38
C ALA A 29 2.50 14.87 4.69
N GLN A 30 2.37 15.75 3.68
CA GLN A 30 2.38 17.19 3.86
C GLN A 30 1.17 17.70 4.67
N GLU A 31 0.31 16.80 5.18
CA GLU A 31 -0.81 17.12 6.05
C GLU A 31 -0.76 16.46 7.43
N THR A 32 -1.42 17.15 8.34
CA THR A 32 -1.49 17.05 9.81
C THR A 32 -1.06 15.73 10.45
N SER A 33 -0.06 15.83 11.31
CA SER A 33 0.39 14.80 12.26
C SER A 33 -0.65 14.63 13.38
N TYR A 34 -1.04 13.39 13.72
CA TYR A 34 -1.86 13.11 14.89
C TYR A 34 -0.94 12.83 16.09
N LYS A 35 -0.83 13.80 17.02
CA LYS A 35 0.03 13.69 18.22
C LYS A 35 1.49 13.33 17.89
N GLY A 36 2.07 13.94 16.86
CA GLY A 36 3.44 13.64 16.44
C GLY A 36 3.60 12.32 15.68
N ARG A 37 2.48 11.73 15.20
CA ARG A 37 2.45 10.46 14.48
C ARG A 37 1.72 10.60 13.14
N ARG A 38 2.27 9.96 12.11
CA ARG A 38 1.67 9.85 10.77
C ARG A 38 1.51 8.38 10.43
N TYR A 39 0.30 7.96 10.09
CA TYR A 39 0.04 6.57 9.68
C TYR A 39 -0.02 6.49 8.16
N ALA A 40 0.25 5.31 7.60
CA ALA A 40 0.02 5.03 6.19
C ALA A 40 -0.50 3.61 6.02
N VAL A 41 -1.55 3.45 5.19
CA VAL A 41 -2.14 2.15 4.84
C VAL A 41 -1.84 1.84 3.38
N VAL A 42 -1.11 0.76 3.15
CA VAL A 42 -0.63 0.38 1.81
C VAL A 42 -1.09 -1.03 1.47
N PHE A 43 -1.76 -1.18 0.33
CA PHE A 43 -2.16 -2.45 -0.23
C PHE A 43 -1.22 -2.88 -1.36
N ASP A 44 -0.74 -4.12 -1.30
CA ASP A 44 -0.03 -4.80 -2.39
C ASP A 44 -0.97 -5.87 -2.98
N ALA A 45 -1.49 -5.61 -4.18
CA ALA A 45 -2.30 -6.58 -4.92
C ALA A 45 -1.41 -7.43 -5.84
N GLY A 46 -0.95 -8.55 -5.29
CA GLY A 46 -0.15 -9.57 -5.96
C GLY A 46 -0.97 -10.57 -6.79
N SER A 47 -0.27 -11.34 -7.63
CA SER A 47 -0.90 -12.42 -8.43
C SER A 47 -1.51 -13.54 -7.59
N THR A 48 -0.90 -13.88 -6.46
CA THR A 48 -1.33 -15.00 -5.60
C THR A 48 -2.16 -14.59 -4.40
N GLY A 49 -2.32 -13.29 -4.16
CA GLY A 49 -2.99 -12.75 -2.99
C GLY A 49 -2.73 -11.27 -2.81
N SER A 50 -3.56 -10.64 -1.99
CA SER A 50 -3.45 -9.23 -1.63
C SER A 50 -2.98 -9.09 -0.18
N ARG A 51 -2.20 -8.05 0.10
CA ARG A 51 -1.72 -7.72 1.45
C ARG A 51 -2.10 -6.31 1.81
N VAL A 52 -2.25 -6.04 3.11
CA VAL A 52 -2.29 -4.68 3.67
C VAL A 52 -1.16 -4.53 4.67
N HIS A 53 -0.57 -3.34 4.65
CA HIS A 53 0.49 -2.92 5.54
C HIS A 53 0.07 -1.61 6.20
N VAL A 54 0.26 -1.52 7.51
CA VAL A 54 0.07 -0.26 8.25
C VAL A 54 1.38 0.11 8.92
N TYR A 55 1.86 1.31 8.60
CA TYR A 55 3.07 1.89 9.17
C TYR A 55 2.72 3.13 9.99
N CYS A 56 3.60 3.47 10.94
CA CYS A 56 3.53 4.71 11.70
C CYS A 56 4.90 5.40 11.67
N PHE A 57 4.88 6.70 11.41
CA PHE A 57 6.07 7.55 11.33
C PHE A 57 6.00 8.65 12.38
N GLY A 58 7.16 9.03 12.92
CA GLY A 58 7.30 10.21 13.77
C GLY A 58 7.32 11.51 12.97
N ASP A 59 7.61 12.62 13.64
CA ASP A 59 7.66 13.93 12.97
C ASP A 59 8.86 14.10 12.04
N ASN A 60 9.93 13.32 12.23
CA ASN A 60 11.09 13.31 11.34
C ASN A 60 11.00 12.23 10.27
N MET A 61 9.80 11.69 10.02
CA MET A 61 9.54 10.62 9.05
C MET A 61 10.30 9.31 9.36
N GLU A 62 10.75 9.14 10.59
CA GLU A 62 11.32 7.90 11.09
C GLU A 62 10.22 6.90 11.38
N LEU A 63 10.45 5.63 11.04
CA LEU A 63 9.49 4.57 11.31
C LEU A 63 9.47 4.27 12.82
N ILE A 64 8.29 4.36 13.45
CA ILE A 64 8.09 4.17 14.88
C ILE A 64 7.06 3.07 15.18
N PRO A 65 7.13 2.42 16.36
CA PRO A 65 6.16 1.40 16.71
C PRO A 65 4.72 1.93 16.86
N ILE A 66 3.78 1.17 16.30
CA ILE A 66 2.36 1.22 16.63
C ILE A 66 2.16 0.47 17.95
N ASN A 67 1.48 1.11 18.90
CA ASN A 67 1.27 0.53 20.23
C ASN A 67 0.53 -0.82 20.15
N GLY A 68 1.07 -1.85 20.80
CA GLY A 68 0.48 -3.21 20.78
C GLY A 68 0.64 -3.98 19.46
N VAL A 69 1.32 -3.42 18.46
CA VAL A 69 1.49 -4.03 17.13
C VAL A 69 2.98 -4.19 16.80
N GLY A 70 3.78 -3.14 16.98
CA GLY A 70 5.20 -3.13 16.58
C GLY A 70 5.47 -2.17 15.42
N ILE A 71 6.56 -2.41 14.69
CA ILE A 71 7.05 -1.52 13.62
C ILE A 71 6.12 -1.50 12.39
N GLU A 72 5.33 -2.55 12.21
CA GLU A 72 4.44 -2.77 11.07
C GLU A 72 3.28 -3.68 11.49
N PHE A 73 2.07 -3.38 11.02
CA PHE A 73 0.99 -4.37 10.91
C PHE A 73 0.95 -4.90 9.49
N ALA A 74 0.89 -6.22 9.31
CA ALA A 74 0.73 -6.84 8.01
C ALA A 74 -0.31 -7.96 8.06
N LYS A 75 -1.18 -8.03 7.05
CA LYS A 75 -2.15 -9.11 6.87
C LYS A 75 -2.31 -9.45 5.39
N LYS A 76 -2.60 -10.72 5.09
CA LYS A 76 -2.71 -11.24 3.72
C LYS A 76 -3.99 -12.05 3.52
N VAL A 77 -4.61 -11.89 2.36
CA VAL A 77 -5.70 -12.74 1.86
C VAL A 77 -5.31 -13.40 0.54
N LYS A 78 -6.03 -14.46 0.17
CA LYS A 78 -5.93 -15.15 -1.12
C LYS A 78 -7.35 -15.45 -1.63
N PRO A 79 -7.55 -15.61 -2.95
CA PRO A 79 -6.60 -15.37 -4.04
C PRO A 79 -6.31 -13.88 -4.30
N GLY A 80 -5.47 -13.58 -5.29
CA GLY A 80 -5.20 -12.20 -5.73
C GLY A 80 -6.33 -11.63 -6.59
N LEU A 81 -6.31 -10.32 -6.85
CA LEU A 81 -7.38 -9.62 -7.57
C LEU A 81 -7.65 -10.18 -8.97
N SER A 82 -6.62 -10.66 -9.68
CA SER A 82 -6.76 -11.22 -11.02
C SER A 82 -7.58 -12.52 -11.07
N ALA A 83 -7.76 -13.22 -9.94
CA ALA A 83 -8.65 -14.38 -9.88
C ALA A 83 -10.12 -14.00 -10.05
N TYR A 84 -10.46 -12.72 -9.89
CA TYR A 84 -11.81 -12.17 -10.03
C TYR A 84 -11.96 -11.34 -11.32
N ALA A 85 -11.22 -11.69 -12.37
CA ALA A 85 -11.15 -10.93 -13.63
C ALA A 85 -12.52 -10.62 -14.26
N ASP A 86 -13.51 -11.48 -14.03
CA ASP A 86 -14.88 -11.36 -14.55
C ASP A 86 -15.87 -10.78 -13.53
N ASN A 87 -15.45 -10.53 -12.29
CA ASN A 87 -16.29 -9.98 -11.22
C ASN A 87 -15.55 -8.88 -10.41
N PRO A 88 -15.50 -7.63 -10.93
CA PRO A 88 -14.79 -6.52 -10.29
C PRO A 88 -15.24 -6.19 -8.86
N GLU A 89 -16.55 -6.28 -8.59
CA GLU A 89 -17.09 -6.02 -7.26
C GLU A 89 -16.63 -7.08 -6.26
N GLU A 90 -16.51 -8.35 -6.69
CA GLU A 90 -15.97 -9.40 -5.83
C GLU A 90 -14.47 -9.27 -5.60
N ALA A 91 -13.72 -8.78 -6.61
CA ALA A 91 -12.32 -8.41 -6.44
C ALA A 91 -12.16 -7.38 -5.33
N ALA A 92 -13.00 -6.33 -5.31
CA ALA A 92 -12.99 -5.32 -4.27
C ALA A 92 -13.45 -5.89 -2.90
N ASN A 93 -14.52 -6.69 -2.88
CA ASN A 93 -14.99 -7.34 -1.65
C ASN A 93 -13.91 -8.18 -0.97
N SER A 94 -13.05 -8.84 -1.74
CA SER A 94 -11.92 -9.62 -1.20
C SER A 94 -10.95 -8.79 -0.34
N LEU A 95 -10.94 -7.46 -0.49
CA LEU A 95 -10.09 -6.55 0.30
C LEU A 95 -10.76 -6.03 1.58
N LYS A 96 -12.06 -6.27 1.80
CA LYS A 96 -12.79 -5.74 2.96
C LYS A 96 -12.20 -6.19 4.30
N GLU A 97 -11.81 -7.46 4.39
CA GLU A 97 -11.19 -7.99 5.62
C GLU A 97 -9.87 -7.27 5.94
N LEU A 98 -9.05 -7.01 4.92
CA LEU A 98 -7.80 -6.29 5.07
C LEU A 98 -8.04 -4.82 5.45
N LEU A 99 -9.00 -4.16 4.80
CA LEU A 99 -9.36 -2.77 5.11
C LEU A 99 -9.86 -2.62 6.54
N GLN A 100 -10.71 -3.55 7.00
CA GLN A 100 -11.22 -3.58 8.37
C GLN A 100 -10.09 -3.76 9.39
N SER A 101 -9.15 -4.67 9.13
CA SER A 101 -7.98 -4.84 10.01
C SER A 101 -7.10 -3.58 10.06
N ALA A 102 -6.96 -2.83 8.96
CA ALA A 102 -6.25 -1.56 8.99
C ALA A 102 -7.00 -0.49 9.82
N VAL A 103 -8.34 -0.44 9.73
CA VAL A 103 -9.18 0.46 10.53
C VAL A 103 -9.05 0.20 12.03
N GLU A 104 -8.90 -1.07 12.43
CA GLU A 104 -8.69 -1.47 13.83
C GLU A 104 -7.32 -1.05 14.36
N VAL A 105 -6.30 -1.01 13.50
CA VAL A 105 -4.93 -0.63 13.87
C VAL A 105 -4.75 0.89 13.97
N VAL A 106 -5.38 1.66 13.07
CA VAL A 106 -5.22 3.12 13.03
C VAL A 106 -6.21 3.81 13.98
N PRO A 107 -5.74 4.66 14.93
CA PRO A 107 -6.62 5.40 15.81
C PRO A 107 -7.66 6.22 15.04
N GLU A 108 -8.91 6.21 15.49
CA GLU A 108 -10.04 6.86 14.80
C GLU A 108 -9.76 8.32 14.41
N ALA A 109 -9.20 9.10 15.34
CA ALA A 109 -8.85 10.50 15.12
C ALA A 109 -7.72 10.71 14.08
N ALA A 110 -6.91 9.69 13.80
CA ALA A 110 -5.85 9.75 12.79
C ALA A 110 -6.33 9.32 11.40
N ARG A 111 -7.47 8.61 11.28
CA ARG A 111 -7.94 8.05 10.00
C ARG A 111 -8.16 9.12 8.92
N PRO A 112 -8.80 10.27 9.18
CA PRO A 112 -9.06 11.29 8.14
C PRO A 112 -7.83 11.83 7.42
N VAL A 113 -6.65 11.69 8.05
CA VAL A 113 -5.37 12.20 7.56
C VAL A 113 -4.40 11.07 7.18
N THR A 114 -4.83 9.82 7.36
CA THR A 114 -4.04 8.63 7.04
C THR A 114 -4.31 8.21 5.60
N PRO A 115 -3.32 8.28 4.69
CA PRO A 115 -3.51 7.86 3.31
C PRO A 115 -3.73 6.34 3.21
N VAL A 116 -4.73 5.93 2.42
CA VAL A 116 -4.91 4.56 1.95
C VAL A 116 -4.58 4.45 0.47
N ARG A 117 -3.65 3.56 0.11
CA ARG A 117 -3.16 3.38 -1.26
C ARG A 117 -3.16 1.92 -1.67
N LEU A 118 -3.31 1.64 -2.96
CA LEU A 118 -3.15 0.29 -3.51
C LEU A 118 -2.27 0.31 -4.76
N GLY A 119 -1.25 -0.53 -4.75
CA GLY A 119 -0.46 -0.89 -5.93
C GLY A 119 -0.81 -2.29 -6.41
N ALA A 120 -1.39 -2.41 -7.60
CA ALA A 120 -1.56 -3.69 -8.28
C ALA A 120 -0.32 -4.02 -9.10
N THR A 121 0.08 -5.30 -9.09
CA THR A 121 1.37 -5.73 -9.67
C THR A 121 1.15 -6.66 -10.86
N ALA A 122 2.18 -7.42 -11.24
CA ALA A 122 2.18 -8.38 -12.35
C ALA A 122 0.90 -9.22 -12.51
N GLY A 123 0.23 -9.62 -11.42
CA GLY A 123 -1.00 -10.40 -11.49
C GLY A 123 -2.12 -9.72 -12.28
N LEU A 124 -2.34 -8.42 -12.05
CA LEU A 124 -3.39 -7.67 -12.75
C LEU A 124 -2.98 -7.27 -14.17
N ARG A 125 -1.67 -7.23 -14.47
CA ARG A 125 -1.15 -7.06 -15.84
C ARG A 125 -1.39 -8.27 -16.75
N GLN A 126 -1.70 -9.44 -16.18
CA GLN A 126 -1.94 -10.67 -16.94
C GLN A 126 -3.38 -10.79 -17.48
N ILE A 127 -4.29 -9.92 -17.05
CA ILE A 127 -5.66 -9.85 -17.58
C ILE A 127 -5.78 -8.67 -18.54
N SER A 128 -6.89 -8.58 -19.29
CA SER A 128 -7.08 -7.47 -20.22
C SER A 128 -7.16 -6.13 -19.49
N GLU A 129 -6.66 -5.07 -20.13
CA GLU A 129 -6.65 -3.70 -19.60
C GLU A 129 -8.04 -3.26 -19.11
N VAL A 130 -9.07 -3.50 -19.93
CA VAL A 130 -10.48 -3.20 -19.57
C VAL A 130 -10.92 -3.92 -18.30
N LYS A 131 -10.47 -5.16 -18.06
CA LYS A 131 -10.81 -5.90 -16.83
C LYS A 131 -10.03 -5.37 -15.63
N ALA A 132 -8.74 -5.09 -15.81
CA ALA A 132 -7.90 -4.49 -14.77
C ALA A 132 -8.47 -3.13 -14.32
N ASP A 133 -8.85 -2.27 -15.26
CA ASP A 133 -9.43 -0.96 -14.97
C ASP A 133 -10.76 -1.05 -14.22
N LYS A 134 -11.62 -1.99 -14.60
CA LYS A 134 -12.88 -2.23 -13.87
C LYS A 134 -12.62 -2.68 -12.44
N ILE A 135 -11.64 -3.56 -12.21
CA ILE A 135 -11.23 -3.97 -10.86
C ILE A 135 -10.70 -2.78 -10.07
N LEU A 136 -9.80 -1.98 -10.63
CA LEU A 136 -9.25 -0.80 -9.96
C LEU A 136 -10.34 0.22 -9.64
N ALA A 137 -11.31 0.42 -10.54
CA ALA A 137 -12.47 1.28 -10.30
C ALA A 137 -13.34 0.77 -9.12
N ALA A 138 -13.58 -0.54 -9.03
CA ALA A 138 -14.30 -1.13 -7.90
C ALA A 138 -13.53 -0.94 -6.58
N VAL A 139 -12.20 -1.05 -6.60
CA VAL A 139 -11.37 -0.78 -5.40
C VAL A 139 -11.38 0.69 -5.02
N ARG A 140 -11.33 1.62 -5.99
CA ARG A 140 -11.49 3.06 -5.71
C ARG A 140 -12.80 3.35 -4.99
N LYS A 141 -13.91 2.76 -5.46
CA LYS A 141 -15.23 2.85 -4.83
C LYS A 141 -15.23 2.28 -3.41
N LEU A 142 -14.58 1.12 -3.19
CA LEU A 142 -14.42 0.57 -1.85
C LEU A 142 -13.71 1.55 -0.92
N PHE A 143 -12.57 2.11 -1.34
CA PHE A 143 -11.80 3.02 -0.50
C PHE A 143 -12.50 4.36 -0.26
N SER A 144 -13.27 4.86 -1.23
CA SER A 144 -14.00 6.13 -1.07
C SER A 144 -15.25 6.01 -0.18
N HIS A 145 -15.87 4.84 -0.08
CA HIS A 145 -17.15 4.67 0.62
C HIS A 145 -17.09 3.83 1.90
N ASN A 146 -16.08 2.99 2.10
CA ASN A 146 -16.06 2.01 3.19
C ASN A 146 -15.01 2.31 4.28
N THR A 147 -14.35 3.46 4.24
CA THR A 147 -13.39 3.88 5.26
C THR A 147 -13.38 5.41 5.40
N THR A 148 -12.89 5.89 6.54
CA THR A 148 -12.61 7.31 6.80
C THR A 148 -11.14 7.66 6.56
N PHE A 149 -10.37 6.77 5.93
CA PHE A 149 -9.01 7.06 5.50
C PHE A 149 -8.98 8.14 4.41
N LYS A 150 -7.89 8.93 4.38
CA LYS A 150 -7.64 9.86 3.28
C LYS A 150 -7.44 9.06 2.00
N PHE A 151 -8.18 9.41 0.95
CA PHE A 151 -8.18 8.71 -0.32
C PHE A 151 -8.15 9.70 -1.49
N GLU A 152 -7.41 9.33 -2.54
CA GLU A 152 -7.42 10.00 -3.85
C GLU A 152 -7.46 8.92 -4.94
N GLU A 153 -8.20 9.17 -6.03
CA GLU A 153 -8.40 8.16 -7.09
C GLU A 153 -7.09 7.66 -7.71
N GLY A 154 -6.10 8.55 -7.85
CA GLY A 154 -4.78 8.24 -8.41
C GLY A 154 -3.91 7.36 -7.50
N TRP A 155 -4.30 7.13 -6.25
CA TRP A 155 -3.55 6.29 -5.31
C TRP A 155 -3.89 4.81 -5.39
N VAL A 156 -4.87 4.45 -6.23
CA VAL A 156 -5.17 3.08 -6.63
C VAL A 156 -4.73 2.94 -8.08
N SER A 157 -3.62 2.25 -8.30
CA SER A 157 -2.99 2.18 -9.62
C SER A 157 -2.37 0.82 -9.91
N LEU A 158 -2.24 0.54 -11.21
CA LEU A 158 -1.42 -0.55 -11.71
C LEU A 158 0.03 -0.07 -11.75
N LEU A 159 0.90 -0.75 -11.02
CA LEU A 159 2.33 -0.41 -10.98
C LEU A 159 3.02 -0.99 -12.21
N GLU A 160 3.81 -0.17 -12.89
CA GLU A 160 4.74 -0.63 -13.92
C GLU A 160 5.96 -1.33 -13.31
N GLY A 161 6.68 -2.17 -14.06
CA GLY A 161 7.78 -2.98 -13.51
C GLY A 161 8.92 -2.15 -12.89
N ASN A 162 9.19 -0.96 -13.45
CA ASN A 162 10.11 0.03 -12.90
C ASN A 162 9.60 0.67 -11.58
N GLN A 163 8.27 0.80 -11.42
CA GLN A 163 7.62 1.29 -10.20
C GLN A 163 7.51 0.19 -9.13
N GLU A 164 7.31 -1.06 -9.52
CA GLU A 164 7.32 -2.22 -8.61
C GLU A 164 8.63 -2.31 -7.83
N GLY A 165 9.76 -1.93 -8.45
CA GLY A 165 11.06 -1.81 -7.79
C GLY A 165 11.05 -0.91 -6.56
N ALA A 166 10.27 0.17 -6.59
CA ALA A 166 10.10 1.09 -5.46
C ALA A 166 9.16 0.53 -4.38
N PHE A 167 8.24 -0.37 -4.72
CA PHE A 167 7.30 -1.01 -3.77
C PHE A 167 7.76 -2.39 -3.27
N MET A 168 8.90 -2.90 -3.74
CA MET A 168 9.36 -4.28 -3.49
C MET A 168 9.65 -4.64 -2.02
N TRP A 169 9.80 -3.68 -1.10
CA TRP A 169 10.01 -4.00 0.32
C TRP A 169 8.71 -4.30 1.09
N VAL A 170 7.56 -3.92 0.54
CA VAL A 170 6.24 -4.19 1.13
C VAL A 170 5.90 -5.69 1.03
N ARG A 171 6.65 -6.48 0.25
CA ARG A 171 6.33 -7.87 -0.07
C ARG A 171 6.73 -8.91 0.96
#